data_AF-A0A256I4Q5-F1
#
_entry.id   AF-A0A256I4Q5-F1
#
_cell.length_a   1.000
_cell.length_b   1.000
_cell.length_c   1.000
_cell.angle_alpha   90.00
_cell.angle_beta   90.00
_cell.angle_gamma   90.00
#
_symmetry.space_group_name_H-M   'P 1'
#
loop_
_entity.id
_entity.type
_entity.pdbx_description
1 polymer ?
#
loop_
_entity_poly.entity_id
_entity_poly.type
_entity_poly.pdbx_seq_one_letter_code
_entity_poly.pdbx_strand_id
1 'polypeptide(L)'
;MNLGLMDMIGLAASLVFALPLANYAVIRLAAGEIALGAGLLVVAVAMVVLPQYFLDPARILRGLVSGLLPRQLRGEDDAAGSEGDSIEK
;
A
#
# COMPACT_ATOMS: atom_id res chain seq x y z
N MET A 1 12.97 -5.69 -6.82
CA MET A 1 11.80 -4.94 -6.32
C MET A 1 11.68 -3.70 -7.19
N ASN A 2 10.75 -3.68 -8.15
CA ASN A 2 10.48 -2.45 -8.90
C ASN A 2 9.42 -1.70 -8.09
N LEU A 3 9.84 -0.75 -7.24
CA LEU A 3 8.88 0.20 -6.67
C LEU A 3 8.29 0.97 -7.85
N GLY A 4 6.96 0.87 -8.03
CA GLY A 4 6.27 1.64 -9.05
C GLY A 4 6.47 3.13 -8.82
N LEU A 5 6.42 3.94 -9.88
CA LEU A 5 6.62 5.40 -9.78
C LEU A 5 5.68 6.06 -8.74
N MET A 6 4.44 5.57 -8.65
CA MET A 6 3.47 6.07 -7.66
C MET A 6 3.82 5.72 -6.22
N ASP A 7 4.45 4.58 -5.99
CA ASP A 7 4.91 4.19 -4.66
C ASP A 7 6.08 5.08 -4.22
N MET A 8 7.02 5.34 -5.14
CA MET A 8 8.11 6.32 -4.93
C MET A 8 7.59 7.71 -4.59
N ILE A 9 6.55 8.20 -5.28
CA ILE A 9 5.94 9.50 -4.99
C ILE A 9 5.25 9.50 -3.62
N GLY A 10 4.49 8.45 -3.29
CA GLY A 10 3.84 8.33 -1.99
C GLY A 10 4.84 8.30 -0.83
N LEU A 11 5.93 7.55 -1.00
CA LEU A 11 7.02 7.46 -0.03
C LEU A 11 7.73 8.82 0.10
N ALA A 12 8.06 9.47 -1.03
CA ALA A 12 8.68 10.79 -1.03
C ALA A 12 7.81 11.84 -0.33
N ALA A 13 6.50 11.86 -0.59
CA ALA A 13 5.57 12.79 0.04
C ALA A 13 5.50 12.60 1.56
N SER A 14 5.48 11.36 2.04
CA SER A 14 5.53 11.06 3.49
C SER A 14 6.88 11.49 4.10
N LEU A 15 7.99 11.21 3.42
CA LEU A 15 9.34 11.56 3.89
C LEU A 15 9.54 13.06 4.11
N VAL A 16 8.92 13.92 3.29
CA VAL A 16 8.99 15.39 3.45
C VAL A 16 8.58 15.82 4.87
N PHE A 17 7.64 15.12 5.50
CA PHE A 17 7.21 15.41 6.88
C PHE A 17 7.92 14.54 7.91
N ALA A 18 8.19 13.27 7.59
CA ALA A 18 8.81 12.35 8.53
C ALA A 18 10.27 12.73 8.84
N LEU A 19 11.04 13.19 7.85
CA LEU A 19 12.46 13.50 8.03
C LEU A 19 12.71 14.67 8.99
N PRO A 20 12.03 15.83 8.88
CA PRO A 20 12.18 16.91 9.86
C PRO A 20 11.83 16.45 11.29
N LEU A 21 10.74 15.70 11.43
CA LEU A 21 10.29 15.21 12.74
C LEU A 21 11.26 14.20 13.34
N ALA A 22 11.79 13.28 12.53
CA ALA A 22 12.82 12.33 12.94
C ALA A 22 14.10 13.05 13.37
N ASN A 23 14.53 14.07 12.63
CA ASN A 23 15.70 14.87 13.01
C ASN A 23 15.49 15.57 14.36
N TYR A 24 14.32 16.19 14.58
CA TYR A 24 13.99 16.79 15.86
C TYR A 24 13.94 15.76 17.00
N ALA A 25 13.38 14.57 16.74
CA ALA A 25 13.37 13.47 17.69
C ALA A 25 14.79 13.05 18.10
N VAL A 26 15.71 12.90 17.14
CA VAL A 26 17.12 12.56 17.39
C VAL A 26 17.80 13.63 18.24
N ILE A 27 17.59 14.92 17.95
CA ILE A 27 18.12 16.03 18.76
C ILE A 27 17.61 15.92 20.20
N ARG A 28 16.32 15.59 20.38
CA ARG A 28 15.70 15.46 21.69
C ARG A 28 16.25 14.27 22.49
N LEU A 29 16.46 13.14 21.82
CA LEU A 29 17.14 11.97 22.38
C LEU A 29 18.57 12.31 22.81
N ALA A 30 19.31 13.03 21.97
CA ALA A 30 20.67 13.49 22.28
C ALA A 30 20.71 14.48 23.46
N ALA A 31 19.64 15.26 23.66
CA ALA A 31 19.47 16.15 24.81
C ALA A 31 19.09 15.41 26.11
N GLY A 32 18.98 14.07 26.10
CA GLY A 32 18.64 13.25 27.27
C GLY A 32 17.13 13.05 27.48
N GLU A 33 16.30 13.59 26.60
CA GLU A 33 14.85 13.53 26.74
C GLU A 33 14.28 12.31 26.01
N ILE A 34 14.60 11.14 26.57
CA ILE A 34 14.36 9.84 25.95
C ILE A 34 12.88 9.58 25.68
N ALA A 35 12.00 9.87 26.63
CA ALA A 35 10.56 9.61 26.45
C ALA A 35 9.96 10.39 25.27
N LEU A 36 10.26 11.69 25.20
CA LEU A 36 9.76 12.56 24.15
C LEU A 36 10.41 12.21 22.81
N GLY A 37 11.74 12.10 22.78
CA GLY A 37 12.47 11.79 21.55
C GLY A 37 12.11 10.42 20.98
N ALA A 38 12.03 9.36 21.79
CA ALA A 38 11.61 8.04 21.33
C ALA A 38 10.15 8.04 20.86
N GLY A 39 9.23 8.71 21.58
CA GLY A 39 7.84 8.83 21.17
C GLY A 39 7.70 9.49 19.81
N LEU A 40 8.40 10.61 19.60
CA LEU A 40 8.41 11.28 18.30
C LEU A 40 9.04 10.43 17.20
N LEU A 41 10.12 9.70 17.50
CA LEU A 41 10.77 8.83 16.53
C LEU A 41 9.83 7.70 16.08
N VAL A 42 9.09 7.10 17.01
CA VAL A 42 8.04 6.12 16.68
C VAL A 42 6.98 6.73 15.78
N VAL A 43 6.53 7.96 16.06
CA VAL A 43 5.55 8.67 15.21
C VAL A 43 6.10 8.92 13.81
N ALA A 44 7.36 9.35 13.66
CA ALA A 44 7.99 9.53 12.34
C ALA A 44 8.02 8.22 11.55
N VAL A 45 8.41 7.10 12.18
CA VAL A 45 8.41 5.78 11.53
C VAL A 45 7.00 5.38 11.14
N ALA A 46 6.03 5.54 12.05
CA ALA A 46 4.63 5.26 11.81
C ALA A 46 4.07 6.06 10.63
N MET A 47 4.43 7.33 10.50
CA MET A 47 4.07 8.20 9.37
C MET A 47 4.50 7.65 8.00
N VAL A 48 5.58 6.87 7.94
CA VAL A 48 6.07 6.26 6.70
C VAL A 48 5.47 4.87 6.50
N VAL A 49 5.36 4.08 7.57
CA VAL A 49 4.97 2.66 7.49
C VAL A 49 3.46 2.46 7.41
N LEU A 50 2.66 3.20 8.19
CA LEU A 50 1.19 3.03 8.19
C LEU A 50 0.56 3.28 6.81
N PRO A 51 0.89 4.36 6.08
CA PRO A 51 0.28 4.61 4.77
C PRO A 51 0.52 3.46 3.80
N GLN A 52 1.73 2.88 3.85
CA GLN A 52 2.12 1.76 2.99
C GLN A 52 1.33 0.49 3.28
N TYR A 53 0.84 0.30 4.51
CA TYR A 53 0.10 -0.91 4.90
C TYR A 53 -1.42 -0.78 4.74
N PHE A 54 -1.98 0.40 5.01
CA PHE A 54 -3.43 0.61 5.03
C PHE A 54 -4.00 1.27 3.78
N LEU A 55 -3.20 2.06 3.06
CA LEU A 55 -3.67 2.87 1.93
C LEU A 55 -3.02 2.45 0.61
N ASP A 56 -2.77 1.16 0.41
CA ASP A 56 -2.22 0.66 -0.85
C ASP A 56 -3.20 0.96 -2.00
N PRO A 57 -2.90 1.96 -2.86
CA PRO A 57 -3.85 2.48 -3.83
C PRO A 57 -4.18 1.44 -4.89
N ALA A 58 -3.26 0.50 -5.16
CA ALA A 58 -3.48 -0.60 -6.09
C ALA A 58 -4.54 -1.58 -5.54
N ARG A 59 -4.53 -1.84 -4.23
CA ARG A 59 -5.50 -2.71 -3.57
C ARG A 59 -6.89 -2.09 -3.57
N ILE A 60 -6.98 -0.78 -3.27
CA ILE A 60 -8.25 -0.03 -3.29
C ILE A 60 -8.79 0.02 -4.73
N LEU A 61 -7.95 0.37 -5.71
CA LEU A 61 -8.36 0.48 -7.10
C LEU A 61 -8.80 -0.86 -7.68
N ARG A 62 -8.08 -1.95 -7.39
CA ARG A 62 -8.47 -3.31 -7.82
C ARG A 62 -9.75 -3.79 -7.14
N GLY A 63 -9.96 -3.46 -5.87
CA GLY A 63 -11.23 -3.67 -5.18
C GLY A 63 -12.39 -2.94 -5.84
N LEU A 64 -12.18 -1.67 -6.20
CA LEU A 64 -13.17 -0.86 -6.90
C LEU A 64 -13.47 -1.38 -8.31
N VAL A 65 -12.43 -1.70 -9.09
CA VAL A 65 -12.55 -2.24 -10.45
C VAL A 65 -13.26 -3.60 -10.41
N SER A 66 -12.89 -4.50 -9.50
CA SER A 66 -13.55 -5.81 -9.37
C SER A 66 -14.98 -5.74 -8.81
N GLY A 67 -15.27 -4.76 -7.97
CA GLY A 67 -16.62 -4.51 -7.44
C GLY A 67 -17.57 -3.86 -8.45
N LEU A 68 -17.03 -3.07 -9.39
CA LEU A 68 -17.79 -2.42 -10.45
C LEU A 68 -17.76 -3.20 -11.78
N LEU A 69 -16.96 -4.26 -11.89
CA LEU A 69 -16.90 -5.07 -13.10
C LEU A 69 -18.22 -5.86 -13.25
N PRO A 70 -19.02 -5.60 -14.30
CA PRO A 70 -20.30 -6.26 -14.47
C PRO A 70 -20.09 -7.76 -14.66
N ARG A 71 -20.90 -8.55 -13.95
CA ARG A 71 -20.87 -10.02 -13.93
C ARG A 71 -20.94 -10.67 -15.31
N GLN A 72 -21.41 -9.94 -16.32
CA GLN A 72 -21.49 -10.36 -17.72
C GLN A 72 -20.09 -10.56 -18.35
N LEU A 73 -19.06 -9.83 -17.90
CA LEU A 73 -17.68 -10.02 -18.38
C LEU A 73 -16.94 -11.15 -17.68
N ARG A 74 -17.50 -11.71 -16.60
CA ARG A 74 -16.89 -12.84 -15.86
C ARG A 74 -17.40 -14.21 -16.32
N GLY A 75 -18.47 -14.25 -17.13
CA GLY A 75 -19.12 -15.49 -17.56
C GLY A 75 -18.61 -16.09 -18.87
N GLU A 76 -17.91 -15.33 -19.71
CA GLU A 76 -17.48 -15.81 -21.04
C GLU A 76 -16.24 -16.73 -20.97
N ASP A 77 -15.42 -16.62 -19.92
CA ASP A 77 -14.19 -17.41 -19.78
C ASP A 77 -14.43 -18.81 -19.15
N ASP A 78 -15.53 -19.01 -18.42
CA ASP A 78 -15.89 -20.32 -17.84
C ASP A 78 -16.54 -21.27 -18.86
N ALA A 79 -17.07 -20.75 -19.98
CA ALA A 79 -17.71 -21.56 -21.01
C ALA A 79 -16.72 -22.21 -22.00
N ALA A 80 -15.53 -21.63 -22.18
CA ALA A 80 -14.54 -22.13 -23.15
C ALA A 80 -13.77 -23.40 -22.68
N GLY A 81 -13.99 -23.87 -21.45
CA GLY A 81 -13.27 -25.00 -20.86
C GLY A 81 -14.04 -26.33 -20.79
N SER A 82 -15.31 -26.39 -21.22
CA SER A 82 -16.17 -27.58 -21.04
C SER A 82 -16.81 -28.12 -22.33
N GLU A 83 -16.17 -27.92 -23.50
CA GLU A 83 -16.54 -28.57 -24.78
C GLU A 83 -15.49 -29.61 -25.21
N GLY A 84 -14.90 -30.33 -24.24
CA GLY A 84 -13.86 -31.34 -24.49
C GLY A 84 -14.31 -32.79 -24.38
N ASP A 85 -15.50 -33.08 -23.86
CA ASP A 85 -15.88 -34.46 -23.55
C ASP A 85 -17.40 -34.60 -23.60
N SER A 86 -17.94 -35.18 -24.68
CA SER A 86 -19.17 -36.00 -24.69
C SER A 86 -19.80 -36.15 -26.10
N ILE A 87 -19.69 -37.40 -26.60
CA ILE A 87 -20.68 -38.15 -27.40
C ILE A 87 -20.59 -38.09 -28.94
N GLU A 88 -19.62 -38.86 -29.44
CA GLU A 88 -19.82 -40.00 -30.35
C GLU A 88 -21.28 -40.27 -30.80
N LYS A 89 -21.56 -40.09 -32.10
CA LYS A 89 -22.60 -40.85 -32.79
C LYS A 89 -22.23 -41.08 -34.25
#